data_AF-A0A518KAV7-F1
#
_entry.id   AF-A0A518KAV7-F1
#
_cell.length_a   1.000
_cell.length_b   1.000
_cell.length_c   1.000
_cell.angle_alpha   90.00
_cell.angle_beta   90.00
_cell.angle_gamma   90.00
#
_symmetry.space_group_name_H-M   'P 1'
#
loop_
_entity.id
_entity.type
_entity.pdbx_description
1 polymer ?
#
loop_
_entity_poly.entity_id
_entity_poly.type
_entity_poly.pdbx_seq_one_letter_code
_entity_poly.pdbx_strand_id
1 'polypeptide(L)'
;MAFNSNPPAHVWDAIDRQISQQFAAADQDRVKEMIRPFMEGDAKLAKYILLLSRGKINAVANYVESAKNDSRDIIFWVENPEESRLETPEKIEDFQKTCEWLGIGRDSELDRYKTQLESKAPDRRIPVLPDEPGIPKWVLLLVTCGVILFSFMIA
;
A
#
# COMPACT_ATOMS: atom_id res chain seq x y z
N MET A 1 -24.35 11.95 8.26
CA MET A 1 -24.79 11.57 6.90
C MET A 1 -24.72 10.06 6.81
N ALA A 2 -25.86 9.38 6.73
CA ALA A 2 -25.91 7.93 6.64
C ALA A 2 -26.03 7.53 5.17
N PHE A 3 -24.91 7.12 4.55
CA PHE A 3 -24.95 6.29 3.35
C PHE A 3 -24.90 4.84 3.80
N ASN A 4 -26.04 4.37 4.35
CA ASN A 4 -26.24 2.96 4.66
C ASN A 4 -27.11 2.39 3.55
N SER A 5 -26.49 2.09 2.42
CA SER A 5 -27.13 1.45 1.28
C SER A 5 -26.31 0.22 0.95
N ASN A 6 -26.79 -0.93 1.39
CA ASN A 6 -26.22 -2.23 1.08
C ASN A 6 -25.92 -2.29 -0.44
N PRO A 7 -24.69 -2.60 -0.87
CA PRO A 7 -24.33 -2.46 -2.27
C PRO A 7 -25.17 -3.40 -3.14
N PRO A 8 -25.41 -3.05 -4.42
CA PRO A 8 -26.19 -3.89 -5.32
C PRO A 8 -25.67 -5.33 -5.38
N ALA A 9 -26.55 -6.32 -5.49
CA ALA A 9 -26.18 -7.75 -5.45
C ALA A 9 -25.05 -8.14 -6.43
N HIS A 10 -25.05 -7.56 -7.64
CA HIS A 10 -24.00 -7.82 -8.63
C HIS A 10 -22.59 -7.40 -8.18
N VAL A 11 -22.48 -6.45 -7.24
CA VAL A 11 -21.21 -6.01 -6.65
C VAL A 11 -20.69 -7.07 -5.69
N TRP A 12 -21.57 -7.63 -4.85
CA TRP A 12 -21.24 -8.77 -3.99
C TRP A 12 -20.77 -9.97 -4.81
N ASP A 13 -21.50 -10.32 -5.88
CA ASP A 13 -21.13 -11.44 -6.75
C ASP A 13 -19.75 -11.26 -7.39
N ALA A 14 -19.41 -10.03 -7.78
CA ALA A 14 -18.10 -9.73 -8.36
C ALA A 14 -16.96 -9.90 -7.35
N ILE A 15 -17.18 -9.45 -6.10
CA ILE A 15 -16.20 -9.62 -5.03
C ILE A 15 -16.09 -11.09 -4.62
N ASP A 16 -17.21 -11.81 -4.54
CA ASP A 16 -17.21 -13.23 -4.17
C ASP A 16 -16.44 -14.08 -5.19
N ARG A 17 -16.62 -13.77 -6.49
CA ARG A 17 -15.80 -14.35 -7.57
C ARG A 17 -14.33 -14.02 -7.40
N GLN A 18 -13.98 -12.77 -7.07
CA GLN A 18 -12.59 -12.38 -6.87
C GLN A 18 -11.95 -13.11 -5.69
N ILE A 19 -12.66 -13.24 -4.56
CA ILE A 19 -12.20 -13.99 -3.38
C ILE A 19 -11.99 -15.45 -3.75
N SER A 20 -12.94 -16.06 -4.45
CA SER A 20 -12.87 -17.45 -4.88
C SER A 20 -11.67 -17.74 -5.79
N GLN A 21 -11.27 -16.77 -6.61
CA GLN A 21 -10.12 -16.88 -7.52
C GLN A 21 -8.78 -16.67 -6.82
N GLN A 22 -8.71 -15.83 -5.79
CA GLN A 22 -7.45 -15.39 -5.19
C GLN A 22 -7.08 -16.12 -3.89
N PHE A 23 -8.05 -16.72 -3.19
CA PHE A 23 -7.85 -17.30 -1.87
C PHE A 23 -8.23 -18.78 -1.82
N ALA A 24 -7.51 -19.54 -1.01
CA ALA A 24 -7.83 -20.94 -0.73
C ALA A 24 -9.23 -21.05 -0.10
N ALA A 25 -9.98 -22.10 -0.42
CA ALA A 25 -11.36 -22.28 0.04
C ALA A 25 -11.53 -22.14 1.57
N ALA A 26 -10.55 -22.60 2.35
CA ALA A 26 -10.55 -22.49 3.81
C ALA A 26 -10.49 -21.05 4.34
N ASP A 27 -9.98 -20.11 3.54
CA ASP A 27 -9.78 -18.71 3.92
C ASP A 27 -10.89 -17.77 3.42
N GLN A 28 -11.71 -18.22 2.46
CA GLN A 28 -12.65 -17.36 1.74
C GLN A 28 -13.70 -16.74 2.66
N ASP A 29 -14.32 -17.53 3.54
CA ASP A 29 -15.33 -17.02 4.47
C ASP A 29 -14.74 -15.99 5.45
N ARG A 30 -13.52 -16.23 5.91
CA ARG A 30 -12.82 -15.30 6.79
C ARG A 30 -12.51 -13.98 6.08
N VAL A 31 -12.09 -14.04 4.81
CA VAL A 31 -11.85 -12.84 4.00
C VAL A 31 -13.14 -12.05 3.79
N LYS A 32 -14.26 -12.73 3.49
CA LYS A 32 -15.58 -12.09 3.34
C LYS A 32 -15.98 -11.32 4.59
N GLU A 33 -15.83 -11.93 5.77
CA GLU A 33 -16.15 -11.27 7.03
C GLU A 33 -15.25 -10.06 7.31
N MET A 34 -13.95 -10.14 6.97
CA MET A 34 -13.03 -9.02 7.18
C MET A 34 -13.36 -7.79 6.32
N ILE A 35 -13.82 -7.99 5.08
CA ILE A 35 -14.10 -6.88 4.16
C ILE A 35 -15.56 -6.41 4.18
N ARG A 36 -16.48 -7.19 4.80
CA ARG A 36 -17.92 -6.88 4.89
C ARG A 36 -18.20 -5.44 5.37
N PRO A 37 -17.53 -4.89 6.40
CA PRO A 37 -17.80 -3.52 6.84
C PRO A 37 -17.55 -2.46 5.77
N PHE A 38 -16.59 -2.70 4.86
CA PHE A 38 -16.27 -1.77 3.77
C PHE A 38 -17.23 -1.91 2.60
N MET A 39 -17.93 -3.04 2.49
CA MET A 39 -18.94 -3.24 1.45
C MET A 39 -20.18 -2.39 1.66
N GLU A 40 -20.59 -2.21 2.92
CA GLU A 40 -21.80 -1.47 3.28
C GLU A 40 -21.64 0.06 3.14
N GLY A 41 -20.39 0.56 3.11
CA GLY A 41 -20.07 1.98 2.94
C GLY A 41 -19.49 2.35 1.57
N ASP A 42 -18.41 1.68 1.14
CA ASP A 42 -17.73 1.91 -0.13
C ASP A 42 -17.16 0.60 -0.69
N ALA A 43 -17.94 -0.08 -1.53
CA ALA A 43 -17.54 -1.33 -2.16
C ALA A 43 -16.26 -1.22 -3.04
N LYS A 44 -15.81 -0.01 -3.39
CA LYS A 44 -14.52 0.19 -4.09
C LYS A 44 -13.36 -0.12 -3.15
N LEU A 45 -13.44 0.29 -1.89
CA LEU A 45 -12.41 0.05 -0.89
C LEU A 45 -12.22 -1.44 -0.59
N ALA A 46 -13.32 -2.20 -0.53
CA ALA A 46 -13.25 -3.67 -0.39
C ALA A 46 -12.46 -4.32 -1.55
N LYS A 47 -12.69 -3.86 -2.80
CA LYS A 47 -11.92 -4.34 -3.96
C LYS A 47 -10.44 -3.97 -3.89
N TYR A 48 -10.13 -2.76 -3.41
CA TYR A 48 -8.77 -2.26 -3.28
C TYR A 48 -7.97 -3.05 -2.25
N ILE A 49 -8.57 -3.35 -1.10
CA ILE A 49 -7.99 -4.23 -0.08
C ILE A 49 -7.64 -5.59 -0.70
N LEU A 50 -8.56 -6.22 -1.44
CA LEU A 50 -8.31 -7.51 -2.08
C LEU A 50 -7.18 -7.44 -3.12
N LEU A 51 -7.15 -6.37 -3.94
CA LEU A 51 -6.13 -6.15 -4.96
C LEU A 51 -4.73 -6.05 -4.34
N LEU A 52 -4.57 -5.22 -3.29
CA LEU A 52 -3.29 -5.06 -2.61
C LEU A 52 -2.87 -6.32 -1.84
N SER A 53 -3.83 -7.10 -1.35
CA SER A 53 -3.57 -8.31 -0.58
C SER A 53 -3.01 -9.47 -1.41
N ARG A 54 -3.23 -9.46 -2.74
CA ARG A 54 -2.72 -10.48 -3.68
C ARG A 54 -2.96 -11.92 -3.21
N GLY A 55 -4.17 -12.21 -2.72
CA GLY A 55 -4.55 -13.55 -2.24
C GLY A 55 -3.97 -13.97 -0.88
N LYS A 56 -3.25 -13.09 -0.16
CA LYS A 56 -2.67 -13.40 1.15
C LYS A 56 -3.59 -12.92 2.28
N ILE A 57 -4.12 -13.85 3.08
CA ILE A 57 -5.06 -13.52 4.17
C ILE A 57 -4.47 -12.56 5.21
N ASN A 58 -3.19 -12.72 5.57
CA ASN A 58 -2.52 -11.81 6.52
C ASN A 58 -2.41 -10.38 5.96
N ALA A 59 -2.25 -10.23 4.65
CA ALA A 59 -2.25 -8.93 4.01
C ALA A 59 -3.64 -8.30 4.04
N VAL A 60 -4.71 -9.09 3.84
CA VAL A 60 -6.09 -8.61 4.00
C VAL A 60 -6.29 -8.03 5.40
N ALA A 61 -5.87 -8.75 6.44
CA ALA A 61 -5.99 -8.28 7.82
C ALA A 61 -5.26 -6.95 8.04
N ASN A 62 -4.04 -6.81 7.53
CA ASN A 62 -3.26 -5.58 7.66
C ASN A 62 -3.92 -4.40 6.95
N TYR A 63 -4.36 -4.58 5.70
CA TYR A 63 -5.02 -3.51 4.94
C TYR A 63 -6.40 -3.18 5.49
N VAL A 64 -7.14 -4.14 6.03
CA VAL A 64 -8.39 -3.87 6.75
C VAL A 64 -8.12 -3.00 7.97
N GLU A 65 -7.06 -3.28 8.74
CA GLU A 65 -6.72 -2.47 9.90
C GLU A 65 -6.28 -1.06 9.52
N SER A 66 -5.47 -0.91 8.46
CA SER A 66 -5.15 0.40 7.88
C SER A 66 -6.42 1.13 7.43
N ALA A 67 -7.33 0.46 6.71
CA ALA A 67 -8.55 1.05 6.17
C ALA A 67 -9.52 1.58 7.24
N LYS A 68 -9.58 0.92 8.41
CA LYS A 68 -10.39 1.38 9.55
C LYS A 68 -9.91 2.71 10.10
N ASN A 69 -8.59 2.92 10.09
CA ASN A 69 -7.96 4.12 10.60
C ASN A 69 -7.96 5.24 9.54
N ASP A 70 -7.47 4.92 8.34
CA ASP A 70 -7.42 5.83 7.20
C ASP A 70 -7.37 5.05 5.87
N SER A 71 -8.39 5.22 5.03
CA SER A 71 -8.48 4.53 3.74
C SER A 71 -7.73 5.24 2.61
N ARG A 72 -7.24 6.47 2.80
CA ARG A 72 -6.61 7.28 1.76
C ARG A 72 -5.36 6.62 1.19
N ASP A 73 -4.55 6.00 2.05
CA ASP A 73 -3.33 5.32 1.63
C ASP A 73 -3.66 4.11 0.75
N ILE A 74 -4.70 3.35 1.09
CA ILE A 74 -5.13 2.18 0.31
C ILE A 74 -5.61 2.62 -1.08
N ILE A 75 -6.38 3.71 -1.14
CA ILE A 75 -6.83 4.30 -2.41
C ILE A 75 -5.62 4.76 -3.23
N PHE A 76 -4.69 5.49 -2.60
CA PHE A 76 -3.50 6.02 -3.25
C PHE A 76 -2.66 4.91 -3.87
N TRP A 77 -2.37 3.84 -3.12
CA TRP A 77 -1.51 2.75 -3.60
C TRP A 77 -2.13 1.96 -4.75
N VAL A 78 -3.45 1.79 -4.76
CA VAL A 78 -4.13 1.14 -5.89
C VAL A 78 -4.16 2.03 -7.13
N GLU A 79 -4.39 3.32 -6.96
CA GLU A 79 -4.50 4.26 -8.09
C GLU A 79 -3.13 4.69 -8.64
N ASN A 80 -2.06 4.54 -7.84
CA ASN A 80 -0.68 4.87 -8.21
C ASN A 80 0.24 3.66 -8.02
N PRO A 81 0.04 2.56 -8.77
CA PRO A 81 0.78 1.32 -8.57
C PRO A 81 2.29 1.49 -8.77
N GLU A 82 2.71 2.36 -9.69
CA GLU A 82 4.12 2.64 -9.96
C GLU A 82 4.83 3.28 -8.77
N GLU A 83 4.12 4.05 -7.94
CA GLU A 83 4.68 4.66 -6.74
C GLU A 83 4.74 3.68 -5.57
N SER A 84 3.82 2.71 -5.50
CA SER A 84 3.84 1.66 -4.47
C SER A 84 4.94 0.61 -4.66
N ARG A 85 5.49 0.50 -5.88
CA ARG A 85 6.41 -0.57 -6.25
C ARG A 85 7.84 -0.24 -5.85
N LEU A 86 8.42 -1.09 -5.00
CA LEU A 86 9.83 -1.06 -4.62
C LEU A 86 10.70 -1.77 -5.67
N GLU A 87 10.62 -1.35 -6.93
CA GLU A 87 11.26 -2.05 -8.07
C GLU A 87 12.66 -1.51 -8.41
N THR A 88 13.09 -0.44 -7.76
CA THR A 88 14.43 0.13 -7.94
C THR A 88 15.19 0.11 -6.61
N PRO A 89 16.54 -0.05 -6.65
CA PRO A 89 17.37 0.05 -5.45
C PRO A 89 17.18 1.38 -4.69
N GLU A 90 16.95 2.48 -5.42
CA GLU A 90 16.70 3.80 -4.87
C GLU A 90 15.37 3.85 -4.09
N LYS A 91 14.27 3.35 -4.68
CA LYS A 91 12.97 3.28 -3.99
C LYS A 91 13.03 2.42 -2.74
N ILE A 92 13.77 1.31 -2.78
CA ILE A 92 13.98 0.47 -1.59
C ILE A 92 14.74 1.24 -0.51
N GLU A 93 15.82 1.93 -0.88
CA GLU A 93 16.64 2.68 0.08
C GLU A 93 15.85 3.83 0.73
N ASP A 94 15.07 4.57 -0.06
CA ASP A 94 14.26 5.68 0.45
C ASP A 94 13.14 5.19 1.38
N PHE A 95 12.53 4.05 1.06
CA PHE A 95 11.58 3.40 1.96
C PHE A 95 12.25 2.97 3.28
N GLN A 96 13.44 2.36 3.21
CA GLN A 96 14.16 1.94 4.42
C GLN A 96 14.58 3.11 5.31
N LYS A 97 15.07 4.22 4.74
CA LYS A 97 15.36 5.45 5.50
C LYS A 97 14.12 5.99 6.21
N THR A 98 12.96 5.87 5.55
CA THR A 98 11.68 6.26 6.17
C THR A 98 11.36 5.37 7.36
N CYS A 99 11.54 4.05 7.25
CA CYS A 99 11.37 3.12 8.37
C CYS A 99 12.33 3.40 9.54
N GLU A 100 13.59 3.74 9.25
CA GLU A 100 14.58 4.15 10.28
C GLU A 100 14.15 5.44 10.98
N TRP A 101 13.75 6.45 10.21
CA TRP A 101 13.27 7.72 10.74
C TRP A 101 12.02 7.54 11.64
N LEU A 102 11.15 6.59 11.29
CA LEU A 102 9.97 6.21 12.09
C LEU A 102 10.30 5.31 13.30
N GLY A 103 11.56 4.90 13.48
CA GLY A 103 11.97 4.00 14.57
C GLY A 103 11.54 2.54 14.39
N ILE A 104 11.06 2.16 13.20
CA ILE A 104 10.70 0.77 12.84
C ILE A 104 11.98 -0.06 12.57
N GLY A 105 13.06 0.61 12.19
CA GLY A 105 14.32 -0.02 11.80
C GLY A 105 14.34 -0.49 10.34
N ARG A 106 15.49 -0.96 9.88
CA ARG A 106 15.66 -1.48 8.51
C ARG A 106 15.15 -2.91 8.39
N ASP A 107 14.67 -3.26 7.20
CA ASP A 107 14.27 -4.61 6.85
C ASP A 107 15.38 -5.31 6.06
N SER A 108 15.98 -6.34 6.66
CA SER A 108 17.07 -7.10 6.03
C SER A 108 16.65 -7.85 4.75
N GLU A 109 15.38 -8.19 4.57
CA GLU A 109 14.89 -8.79 3.33
C GLU A 109 14.84 -7.76 2.20
N LEU A 110 14.49 -6.51 2.51
CA LEU A 110 14.57 -5.41 1.55
C LEU A 110 16.01 -5.10 1.14
N ASP A 111 16.97 -5.17 2.08
CA ASP A 111 18.40 -5.04 1.75
C ASP A 111 18.87 -6.13 0.78
N ARG A 112 18.47 -7.39 1.03
CA ARG A 112 18.78 -8.49 0.09
C ARG A 112 18.15 -8.27 -1.28
N TYR A 113 16.91 -7.80 -1.31
CA TYR A 113 16.21 -7.54 -2.57
C TYR A 113 16.86 -6.40 -3.35
N LYS A 114 17.28 -5.33 -2.68
CA LYS A 114 18.07 -4.24 -3.26
C LYS A 114 19.35 -4.76 -3.94
N THR A 115 20.13 -5.57 -3.24
CA THR A 115 21.36 -6.18 -3.79
C THR A 115 21.06 -7.05 -5.02
N GLN A 116 19.95 -7.79 -5.03
CA GLN A 116 19.54 -8.58 -6.20
C GLN A 116 19.22 -7.69 -7.41
N LEU A 117 18.52 -6.58 -7.21
CA LEU A 117 18.22 -5.62 -8.28
C LEU A 117 19.50 -4.97 -8.83
N GLU A 118 20.42 -4.58 -7.96
CA GLU A 118 21.73 -4.03 -8.35
C GLU A 118 22.56 -5.03 -9.14
N SER A 119 22.56 -6.31 -8.74
CA SER A 119 23.28 -7.37 -9.46
C SER A 119 22.70 -7.72 -10.84
N LYS A 120 21.41 -7.42 -11.06
CA LYS A 120 20.69 -7.67 -12.32
C LYS A 120 20.73 -6.48 -13.28
N ALA A 121 21.07 -5.29 -12.81
CA ALA A 121 21.22 -4.14 -13.67
C ALA A 121 22.46 -4.32 -14.56
N PRO A 122 22.36 -4.27 -15.91
CA PRO A 122 23.56 -4.26 -16.75
C PRO A 122 24.39 -3.02 -16.42
N ASP A 123 25.70 -3.21 -16.25
CA ASP A 123 26.72 -2.24 -15.84
C ASP A 123 26.45 -0.82 -16.36
N ARG A 124 25.71 -0.02 -15.59
CA ARG A 124 25.56 1.41 -15.82
C ARG A 124 26.73 2.11 -15.15
N ARG A 125 27.92 2.00 -15.73
CA ARG A 125 28.92 3.07 -15.58
C ARG A 125 28.34 4.31 -16.24
N ILE A 126 27.72 5.17 -15.45
CA ILE A 126 27.27 6.48 -15.93
C ILE A 126 28.52 7.38 -16.07
N PRO A 127 28.76 8.01 -17.23
CA PRO A 127 29.71 9.12 -17.30
C PRO A 127 29.12 10.31 -16.52
N VAL A 128 29.88 10.81 -15.56
CA VAL A 128 29.56 12.04 -14.81
C VAL A 128 29.41 13.20 -15.80
N LEU A 129 28.25 13.85 -15.82
CA LEU A 129 28.00 15.13 -16.49
C LEU A 129 27.49 16.15 -15.44
N PRO A 130 27.85 17.43 -15.61
CA PRO A 130 28.09 18.36 -14.51
C PRO A 130 26.80 18.99 -13.96
N ASP A 131 26.93 19.47 -12.73
CA ASP A 131 25.96 20.25 -11.97
C ASP A 131 25.40 21.44 -12.75
N GLU A 132 24.07 21.51 -12.89
CA GLU A 132 23.29 22.71 -13.23
C GLU A 132 21.96 22.70 -12.42
N PRO A 133 21.35 23.87 -12.14
CA PRO A 133 20.79 24.16 -10.83
C PRO A 133 19.29 23.86 -10.67
N GLY A 134 18.95 23.32 -9.50
CA GLY A 134 17.93 23.94 -8.64
C GLY A 134 16.46 23.76 -9.00
N ILE A 135 15.95 22.53 -8.98
CA ILE A 135 14.57 22.31 -8.52
C ILE A 135 14.63 22.04 -7.01
N PRO A 136 14.02 22.88 -6.15
CA PRO A 136 14.15 22.74 -4.70
C PRO A 136 13.49 21.45 -4.21
N LYS A 137 14.27 20.62 -3.49
CA LYS A 137 13.89 19.31 -2.91
C LYS A 137 12.72 19.36 -1.90
N TRP A 138 12.18 20.54 -1.62
CA TRP A 138 10.99 20.72 -0.76
C TRP A 138 9.66 20.48 -1.52
N VAL A 139 9.68 20.38 -2.85
CA VAL A 139 8.46 20.08 -3.64
C VAL A 139 8.06 18.60 -3.58
N LEU A 140 8.92 17.72 -3.07
CA LEU A 140 8.58 16.33 -2.71
C LEU A 140 8.27 16.14 -1.22
N LEU A 141 8.18 17.23 -0.45
CA LEU A 141 8.10 17.19 1.03
C LEU A 141 6.67 17.28 1.58
N LEU A 142 5.68 16.76 0.85
CA LEU A 142 4.28 16.69 1.30
C LEU A 142 3.68 15.27 1.31
N VAL A 143 4.48 14.22 1.18
CA VAL A 143 3.96 12.82 1.10
C VAL A 143 4.15 11.99 2.39
N THR A 144 4.76 12.52 3.46
CA THR A 144 4.83 11.78 4.75
C THR A 144 4.55 12.59 6.01
N CYS A 145 4.34 13.91 5.94
CA CYS A 145 3.95 14.71 7.13
C CYS A 145 2.44 14.75 7.43
N GLY A 146 1.61 13.92 6.77
CA GLY A 146 0.16 13.96 6.89
C GLY A 146 -0.52 12.86 7.72
N VAL A 147 0.22 11.95 8.37
CA VAL A 147 -0.39 10.81 9.10
C VAL A 147 0.11 10.63 10.54
N ILE A 148 1.02 11.48 11.05
CA ILE A 148 1.29 11.55 12.49
C ILE A 148 1.31 13.00 12.93
N LEU A 149 0.13 13.59 13.08
CA LEU A 149 -0.21 14.66 14.03
C LEU A 149 -1.70 15.01 13.83
N PHE A 150 -2.62 14.22 14.41
CA PHE A 150 -3.87 14.71 15.05
C PHE A 150 -4.68 13.56 15.69
N SER A 151 -4.07 12.82 16.63
CA SER A 151 -4.85 12.03 17.62
C SER A 151 -4.23 12.04 19.02
N PHE A 152 -3.27 12.93 19.30
CA PHE A 152 -2.87 13.28 20.66
C PHE A 152 -3.16 14.76 20.92
N MET A 153 -4.44 15.16 20.81
CA MET A 153 -5.01 16.31 21.52
C MET A 153 -6.55 16.27 21.42
N ILE A 154 -7.18 15.43 22.24
CA ILE A 154 -8.45 15.61 22.98
C ILE A 154 -8.65 14.32 23.78
N ALA A 155 -8.05 14.31 24.97
CA ALA A 155 -8.49 13.69 26.21
C ALA A 155 -7.42 13.99 27.27
#